data_AF-A0A8B9AET4-F1
#
_entry.id   AF-A0A8B9AET4-F1
#
_cell.length_a   1.000
_cell.length_b   1.000
_cell.length_c   1.000
_cell.angle_alpha   90.00
_cell.angle_beta   90.00
_cell.angle_gamma   90.00
#
_symmetry.space_group_name_H-M   'P 1'
#
loop_
_entity.id
_entity.type
_entity.pdbx_description
1 polymer ?
#
loop_
_entity_poly.entity_id
_entity_poly.type
_entity_poly.pdbx_seq_one_letter_code
_entity_poly.pdbx_strand_id
1 'polypeptide(L)'
;MVATAVVPDEVDKIRDVLQKWSDLDKVDIILTLGGTVFSRRDVMAEATKAPIETGTFGLVLVMLQESLKVTPSAMLSRAATGIRGSTFVMTFI
;
A
#
# COMPACT_ATOMS: atom_id res chain seq x y z
N MET A 1 -9.40 14.50 -10.18
CA MET A 1 -8.94 13.64 -11.29
C MET A 1 -8.71 12.26 -10.73
N VAL A 2 -9.02 11.20 -11.47
CA VAL A 2 -8.81 9.81 -11.03
C VAL A 2 -7.94 9.12 -12.08
N ALA A 3 -6.89 8.42 -11.63
CA ALA A 3 -6.02 7.63 -12.48
C ALA A 3 -5.99 6.18 -11.97
N THR A 4 -5.72 5.23 -12.86
CA THR A 4 -5.62 3.81 -12.53
C THR A 4 -4.47 3.21 -13.31
N ALA A 5 -3.72 2.32 -12.68
CA ALA A 5 -2.62 1.59 -13.29
C ALA A 5 -2.64 0.13 -12.81
N VAL A 6 -2.21 -0.77 -13.69
CA VAL A 6 -1.93 -2.17 -13.35
C VAL A 6 -0.43 -2.36 -13.55
N VAL A 7 0.24 -2.86 -12.53
CA VAL A 7 1.69 -3.11 -12.53
C VAL A 7 1.94 -4.57 -12.17
N PRO A 8 3.03 -5.18 -12.66
CA PRO A 8 3.45 -6.50 -12.20
C PRO A 8 3.91 -6.45 -10.73
N ASP A 9 3.92 -7.60 -10.06
CA ASP A 9 4.40 -7.78 -8.67
C ASP A 9 5.93 -7.67 -8.59
N GLU A 10 6.46 -6.52 -8.99
CA GLU A 10 7.88 -6.18 -8.96
C GLU A 10 8.06 -4.91 -8.13
N VAL A 11 8.97 -4.98 -7.14
CA VAL A 11 9.20 -3.88 -6.19
C VAL A 11 9.48 -2.56 -6.91
N ASP A 12 10.35 -2.59 -7.92
CA ASP A 12 10.75 -1.39 -8.65
C ASP A 12 9.57 -0.80 -9.43
N LYS A 13 8.74 -1.63 -10.09
CA LYS A 13 7.59 -1.15 -10.88
C LYS A 13 6.52 -0.51 -10.02
N ILE A 14 6.23 -1.09 -8.87
CA ILE A 14 5.28 -0.53 -7.91
C ILE A 14 5.84 0.79 -7.37
N ARG A 15 7.10 0.80 -6.93
CA ARG A 15 7.75 2.00 -6.38
C ARG A 15 7.76 3.15 -7.38
N ASP A 16 8.10 2.90 -8.63
CA ASP A 16 8.17 3.93 -9.67
C ASP A 16 6.80 4.60 -9.89
N VAL A 17 5.70 3.84 -9.85
CA VAL A 17 4.35 4.40 -9.96
C VAL A 17 3.98 5.20 -8.71
N LEU A 18 4.26 4.68 -7.51
CA LEU A 18 4.00 5.40 -6.27
C LEU A 18 4.76 6.74 -6.23
N GLN A 19 6.04 6.74 -6.57
CA GLN A 19 6.87 7.95 -6.62
C GLN A 19 6.39 8.92 -7.68
N LYS A 20 6.08 8.45 -8.89
CA LYS A 20 5.55 9.32 -9.95
C LYS A 20 4.25 10.00 -9.50
N TRP A 21 3.31 9.23 -8.97
CA TRP A 21 2.00 9.76 -8.56
C TRP A 21 2.10 10.72 -7.38
N SER A 22 3.02 10.47 -6.44
CA SER A 22 3.25 11.38 -5.32
C SER A 22 4.01 12.65 -5.72
N ASP A 23 5.11 12.51 -6.46
CA ASP A 23 6.08 13.59 -6.63
C ASP A 23 5.80 14.45 -7.87
N LEU A 24 5.39 13.82 -8.97
CA LEU A 24 5.16 14.48 -10.26
C LEU A 24 3.70 14.84 -10.46
N ASP A 25 2.81 13.85 -10.34
CA ASP A 25 1.39 14.04 -10.58
C ASP A 25 0.66 14.65 -9.37
N LYS A 26 1.33 14.70 -8.20
CA LYS A 26 0.86 15.29 -6.94
C LYS A 26 -0.54 14.83 -6.54
N VAL A 27 -0.77 13.52 -6.62
CA VAL A 27 -2.03 12.90 -6.23
C VAL A 27 -2.19 12.97 -4.71
N ASP A 28 -3.38 13.28 -4.21
CA ASP A 28 -3.63 13.38 -2.76
C ASP A 28 -3.70 12.00 -2.09
N ILE A 29 -4.30 11.00 -2.78
CA ILE A 29 -4.55 9.66 -2.24
C ILE A 29 -4.21 8.59 -3.28
N ILE A 30 -3.37 7.65 -2.89
CA ILE A 30 -3.07 6.44 -3.67
C ILE A 30 -3.61 5.22 -2.93
N LEU A 31 -4.50 4.51 -3.60
CA LEU A 31 -5.07 3.26 -3.11
C LEU A 31 -4.46 2.10 -3.90
N THR A 32 -3.94 1.13 -3.17
CA THR A 32 -3.31 -0.04 -3.76
C THR A 32 -4.02 -1.32 -3.37
N LEU A 33 -4.12 -2.25 -4.32
CA LEU A 33 -4.90 -3.48 -4.21
C LEU A 33 -4.01 -4.68 -4.51
N GLY A 34 -4.08 -5.71 -3.65
CA GLY A 34 -3.37 -6.97 -3.84
C GLY A 34 -1.95 -7.00 -3.24
N GLY A 35 -1.34 -8.19 -3.28
CA GLY A 35 0.07 -8.39 -2.92
C GLY A 35 0.43 -8.32 -1.43
N THR A 36 -0.56 -8.44 -0.53
CA THR A 36 -0.36 -8.31 0.93
C THR A 36 -0.24 -9.63 1.70
N VAL A 37 -0.41 -10.77 1.03
CA VAL A 37 -0.45 -12.10 1.67
C VAL A 37 0.98 -12.67 1.80
N PHE A 38 1.14 -13.81 2.47
CA PHE A 38 2.40 -14.54 2.61
C PHE A 38 2.72 -15.40 1.36
N SER A 39 2.92 -14.77 0.21
CA SER A 39 3.51 -15.43 -0.98
C SER A 39 4.94 -14.97 -1.21
N ARG A 40 5.77 -15.81 -1.83
CA ARG A 40 7.12 -15.41 -2.29
C ARG A 40 7.08 -14.26 -3.32
N ARG A 41 5.95 -14.09 -4.00
CA ARG A 41 5.74 -13.01 -4.98
C ARG A 41 5.13 -11.75 -4.38
N ASP A 42 4.61 -11.83 -3.15
CA ASP A 42 3.92 -10.71 -2.51
C ASP A 42 4.95 -9.71 -1.97
N VAL A 43 5.26 -8.71 -2.79
CA VAL A 43 6.28 -7.68 -2.51
C VAL A 43 5.68 -6.29 -2.26
N MET A 44 4.35 -6.21 -2.15
CA MET A 44 3.64 -4.94 -2.10
C MET A 44 3.97 -4.14 -0.84
N ALA A 45 4.08 -4.83 0.29
CA ALA A 45 4.40 -4.23 1.57
C ALA A 45 5.79 -3.58 1.57
N GLU A 46 6.77 -4.25 0.96
CA GLU A 46 8.13 -3.79 0.80
C GLU A 46 8.21 -2.60 -0.16
N ALA A 47 7.53 -2.70 -1.30
CA ALA A 47 7.46 -1.65 -2.31
C ALA A 47 6.77 -0.39 -1.78
N THR A 48 5.79 -0.54 -0.89
CA THR A 48 5.04 0.57 -0.28
C THR A 48 5.80 1.20 0.89
N LYS A 49 6.49 0.41 1.73
CA LYS A 49 7.25 0.94 2.88
C LYS A 49 8.46 1.78 2.47
N ALA A 50 9.16 1.40 1.40
CA ALA A 50 10.38 2.08 0.96
C ALA A 50 10.20 3.58 0.61
N PRO A 51 9.14 4.00 -0.12
CA PRO A 51 8.93 5.41 -0.47
C PRO A 51 8.18 6.23 0.60
N ILE A 52 7.59 5.60 1.62
CA ILE A 52 6.84 6.30 2.69
C ILE A 52 7.82 7.03 3.62
N GLU A 53 7.51 8.29 3.92
CA GLU A 53 8.28 9.13 4.86
C GLU A 53 7.72 9.01 6.28
N THR A 54 6.40 8.98 6.42
CA THR A 54 5.71 8.85 7.72
C THR A 54 4.71 7.70 7.69
N GLY A 55 4.92 6.66 8.50
CA GLY A 55 4.01 5.53 8.61
C GLY A 55 2.73 5.88 9.37
N THR A 56 1.58 5.33 8.93
CA THR A 56 0.27 5.53 9.57
C THR A 56 -0.23 4.24 10.22
N PHE A 57 0.55 3.69 11.15
CA PHE A 57 0.29 2.38 11.78
C PHE A 57 -1.12 2.22 12.38
N GLY A 58 -1.69 3.30 12.92
CA GLY A 58 -3.05 3.27 13.47
C GLY A 58 -4.12 2.84 12.44
N LEU A 59 -3.96 3.22 11.17
CA LEU A 59 -4.88 2.81 10.11
C LEU A 59 -4.73 1.33 9.78
N VAL A 60 -3.50 0.82 9.70
CA VAL A 60 -3.23 -0.62 9.53
C VAL A 60 -3.90 -1.42 10.64
N LEU A 61 -3.81 -0.95 11.89
CA LEU A 61 -4.38 -1.63 13.04
C LEU A 61 -5.91 -1.72 12.95
N VAL A 62 -6.58 -0.60 12.62
CA VAL A 62 -8.04 -0.57 12.46
C VAL A 62 -8.48 -1.48 11.31
N MET A 63 -7.82 -1.40 10.15
CA MET A 63 -8.12 -2.25 9.00
C MET A 63 -7.96 -3.74 9.35
N LEU A 64 -6.89 -4.10 10.04
CA LEU A 64 -6.64 -5.48 10.46
C LEU A 64 -7.70 -5.95 11.47
N GLN A 65 -8.02 -5.12 12.47
CA GLN A 65 -9.02 -5.43 13.48
C GLN A 65 -10.40 -5.69 12.85
N GLU A 66 -10.83 -4.87 11.89
CA GLU A 66 -12.12 -5.08 11.21
C GLU A 66 -12.07 -6.32 10.30
N SER A 67 -10.96 -6.54 9.59
CA SER A 67 -10.81 -7.69 8.71
C SER A 67 -10.79 -9.02 9.47
N LEU A 68 -10.20 -9.05 10.67
CA LEU A 68 -10.19 -10.23 11.55
C LEU A 68 -11.58 -10.65 12.03
N LYS A 69 -12.56 -9.73 12.07
CA LYS A 69 -13.96 -10.07 12.37
C LYS A 69 -14.61 -10.87 11.24
N VAL A 70 -14.13 -10.70 10.01
CA VAL A 70 -14.65 -11.36 8.81
C VAL A 70 -13.93 -12.68 8.56
N THR A 71 -12.59 -12.68 8.60
CA THR A 71 -11.80 -13.89 8.37
C THR A 71 -10.55 -13.93 9.25
N PRO A 72 -10.26 -15.08 9.91
CA PRO A 72 -9.00 -15.26 10.64
C PRO A 72 -7.76 -15.11 9.76
N SER A 73 -7.87 -15.37 8.44
CA SER A 73 -6.74 -15.26 7.51
C SER A 73 -6.21 -13.84 7.35
N ALA A 74 -6.96 -12.82 7.77
CA ALA A 74 -6.52 -11.42 7.73
C ALA A 74 -5.23 -11.19 8.54
N MET A 75 -4.95 -12.03 9.54
CA MET A 75 -3.69 -11.98 10.32
C MET A 75 -2.42 -12.17 9.46
N LEU A 76 -2.55 -12.74 8.26
CA LEU A 76 -1.44 -12.95 7.34
C LEU A 76 -1.10 -11.69 6.53
N SER A 77 -1.90 -10.62 6.64
CA SER A 77 -1.68 -9.41 5.88
C SER A 77 -0.43 -8.65 6.33
N ARG A 78 0.34 -8.21 5.34
CA ARG A 78 1.56 -7.42 5.51
C ARG A 78 1.35 -5.96 5.10
N ALA A 79 0.10 -5.51 4.99
CA ALA A 79 -0.27 -4.18 4.49
C ALA A 79 0.53 -3.04 5.17
N ALA A 80 0.79 -2.01 4.39
CA ALA A 80 1.49 -0.82 4.83
C ALA A 80 0.68 0.41 4.42
N THR A 81 0.68 1.42 5.28
CA THR A 81 0.06 2.70 5.01
C THR A 81 0.97 3.82 5.48
N GLY A 82 0.92 4.96 4.81
CA GLY A 82 1.76 6.09 5.18
C GLY A 82 1.59 7.30 4.29
N ILE A 83 2.46 8.27 4.49
CA ILE A 83 2.48 9.54 3.77
C ILE A 83 3.85 9.71 3.11
N ARG A 84 3.82 10.20 1.87
CA ARG A 84 4.98 10.67 1.11
C ARG A 84 4.68 12.09 0.64
N GLY A 85 5.44 13.09 1.09
CA GLY A 85 5.14 14.49 0.80
C GLY A 85 3.72 14.86 1.27
N SER A 86 2.86 15.23 0.31
CA SER A 86 1.44 15.52 0.56
C SER A 86 0.48 14.38 0.16
N THR A 87 1.02 13.24 -0.24
CA THR A 87 0.25 12.09 -0.73
C THR A 87 0.08 11.04 0.36
N PHE A 88 -1.16 10.66 0.62
CA PHE A 88 -1.50 9.51 1.46
C PHE A 88 -1.50 8.22 0.61
N VAL A 89 -0.78 7.19 1.07
CA VAL A 89 -0.69 5.89 0.40
C VAL A 89 -1.25 4.81 1.32
N MET A 90 -2.20 4.03 0.81
CA MET A 90 -2.84 2.94 1.54
C MET A 90 -2.87 1.65 0.73
N THR A 91 -2.47 0.54 1.35
CA THR A 91 -2.66 -0.81 0.84
C THR A 91 -3.82 -1.49 1.55
N PHE A 92 -4.77 -2.02 0.78
CA PHE A 92 -5.91 -2.76 1.33
C PHE A 92 -5.51 -4.17 1.82
N ILE A 93 -6.17 -4.62 2.89
CA ILE A 93 -6.02 -5.95 3.52
C ILE A 93 -7.06 -6.91 2.94
#